data_AF-A0A1D9D1C7-F1
#
_entry.id   AF-A0A1D9D1C7-F1
#
_cell.length_a   1.000
_cell.length_b   1.000
_cell.length_c   1.000
_cell.angle_alpha   90.00
_cell.angle_beta   90.00
_cell.angle_gamma   90.00
#
_symmetry.space_group_name_H-M   'P 1'
#
loop_
_entity.id
_entity.type
_entity.pdbx_description
1 polymer ?
#
loop_
_entity_poly.entity_id
_entity_poly.type
_entity_poly.pdbx_seq_one_letter_code
_entity_poly.pdbx_strand_id
1 'polypeptide(L)'
;MLKLTDDGAKITLQGQPNNADNGMFWFGSALLIGAVAVAMAMSLLSERLAIGALALLIVGSFIFNKKRQQHKKAMSGMISSGILWVRADELVHDNLGKREHIHLTDDDKVVLIGDGLQIVDSSEARKYHITGFESAQEAKVTKAILEGQALTKRHVNIKMSSD
;
A
#
# COMPACT_ATOMS: atom_id res chain seq x y z
N MET A 1 6.50 16.12 -3.57
CA MET A 1 7.52 17.08 -3.11
C MET A 1 8.83 16.33 -2.87
N LEU A 2 9.65 16.27 -3.91
CA LEU A 2 10.98 15.63 -3.92
C LEU A 2 11.99 16.38 -3.05
N LYS A 3 12.61 15.69 -2.09
CA LYS A 3 13.83 16.15 -1.41
C LYS A 3 14.98 15.24 -1.84
N LEU A 4 15.84 15.75 -2.71
CA LEU A 4 17.09 15.11 -3.11
C LEU A 4 18.05 15.17 -1.92
N THR A 5 18.54 14.02 -1.47
CA THR A 5 19.54 13.87 -0.41
C THR A 5 20.81 13.30 -1.06
N ASP A 6 21.98 13.54 -0.48
CA ASP A 6 23.27 13.22 -1.11
C ASP A 6 23.51 11.72 -1.36
N ASP A 7 22.72 10.86 -0.70
CA ASP A 7 22.75 9.40 -0.84
C ASP A 7 21.49 8.80 -1.51
N GLY A 8 20.52 9.62 -1.96
CA GLY A 8 19.26 9.14 -2.54
C GLY A 8 18.12 10.18 -2.58
N ALA A 9 16.94 9.81 -3.11
CA ALA A 9 15.78 10.71 -3.13
C ALA A 9 14.73 10.33 -2.08
N LYS A 10 14.24 11.35 -1.36
CA LYS A 10 13.08 11.22 -0.48
C LYS A 10 11.85 11.77 -1.19
N ILE A 11 10.85 10.91 -1.36
CA ILE A 11 9.63 11.19 -2.12
C ILE A 11 8.45 10.99 -1.19
N THR A 12 7.55 11.96 -1.14
CA THR A 12 6.32 11.83 -0.34
C THR A 12 5.21 11.41 -1.28
N LEU A 13 4.68 10.22 -1.06
CA LEU A 13 3.53 9.69 -1.76
C LEU A 13 2.27 10.23 -1.08
N GLN A 14 1.47 10.97 -1.86
CA GLN A 14 0.21 11.59 -1.42
C GLN A 14 -1.02 10.79 -1.86
N GLY A 15 -0.85 9.54 -2.29
CA GLY A 15 -1.99 8.73 -2.70
C GLY A 15 -2.96 8.56 -1.53
N GLN A 16 -4.21 8.91 -1.75
CA GLN A 16 -5.28 8.70 -0.80
C GLN A 16 -5.30 7.20 -0.44
N PRO A 17 -5.35 6.81 0.84
CA PRO A 17 -5.68 5.43 1.18
C PRO A 17 -7.00 5.12 0.47
N ASN A 18 -6.99 4.08 -0.37
CA ASN A 18 -8.15 3.74 -1.17
C ASN A 18 -9.31 3.46 -0.20
N ASN A 19 -10.34 4.31 -0.20
CA ASN A 19 -11.53 4.22 0.65
C ASN A 19 -12.39 2.95 0.39
N ALA A 20 -11.82 1.92 -0.22
CA ALA A 20 -12.39 0.59 -0.40
C ALA A 20 -12.74 -0.11 0.94
N ASP A 21 -12.27 0.45 2.06
CA ASP A 21 -12.52 -0.06 3.42
C ASP A 21 -13.96 0.11 3.91
N ASN A 22 -14.78 0.99 3.30
CA ASN A 22 -16.15 1.20 3.79
C ASN A 22 -16.99 -0.07 3.75
N GLY A 23 -16.95 -0.85 2.66
CA GLY A 23 -17.75 -2.07 2.55
C GLY A 23 -17.33 -3.18 3.52
N MET A 24 -16.03 -3.34 3.75
CA MET A 24 -15.50 -4.31 4.71
C MET A 24 -15.77 -3.88 6.16
N PHE A 25 -15.66 -2.59 6.45
CA PHE A 25 -16.01 -2.01 7.74
C PHE A 25 -17.50 -2.23 8.06
N TRP A 26 -18.41 -1.90 7.15
CA TRP A 26 -19.85 -2.11 7.36
C TRP A 26 -20.22 -3.58 7.51
N PHE A 27 -19.58 -4.47 6.75
CA PHE A 27 -19.79 -5.92 6.92
C PHE A 27 -19.32 -6.42 8.29
N GLY A 28 -18.17 -5.94 8.76
CA GLY A 28 -17.67 -6.24 10.10
C GLY A 28 -18.61 -5.74 11.20
N SER A 29 -19.11 -4.50 11.07
CA SER A 29 -20.09 -3.92 11.99
C SER A 29 -21.41 -4.70 12.01
N ALA A 30 -21.91 -5.14 10.84
CA ALA A 30 -23.10 -5.97 10.75
C ALA A 30 -22.90 -7.34 11.43
N LEU A 31 -21.73 -7.96 11.27
CA LEU A 31 -21.38 -9.19 11.98
C LEU A 31 -21.34 -9.00 13.50
N LEU A 32 -20.80 -7.88 13.97
CA LEU A 32 -20.73 -7.57 15.41
C LEU A 32 -22.13 -7.37 16.00
N ILE A 33 -22.96 -6.56 15.34
CA ILE A 33 -24.36 -6.35 15.75
C ILE A 33 -25.13 -7.68 15.71
N GLY A 34 -24.91 -8.50 14.68
CA GLY A 34 -25.48 -9.84 14.58
C GLY A 34 -25.05 -10.74 15.74
N ALA A 35 -23.77 -10.72 16.12
CA ALA A 35 -23.27 -11.49 17.26
C ALA A 35 -23.91 -11.07 18.59
N VAL A 36 -24.04 -9.76 18.82
CA VAL A 36 -24.73 -9.23 20.01
C VAL A 36 -26.21 -9.61 20.00
N ALA A 37 -26.88 -9.52 18.85
CA ALA A 37 -28.28 -9.93 18.71
C ALA A 37 -28.48 -11.42 18.99
N VAL A 38 -27.60 -12.29 18.47
CA VAL A 38 -27.66 -13.74 18.76
C VAL A 38 -27.39 -14.04 20.23
N ALA A 39 -26.45 -13.33 20.87
CA ALA A 39 -26.18 -13.49 22.30
C ALA A 39 -27.40 -13.10 23.17
N MET A 40 -28.09 -12.00 22.84
CA MET A 40 -29.32 -11.61 23.53
C MET A 40 -30.46 -12.62 23.25
N ALA A 41 -30.56 -13.08 22.01
CA ALA A 41 -31.55 -14.04 21.55
C ALA A 41 -31.40 -15.41 22.24
N MET A 42 -30.17 -15.85 22.53
CA MET A 42 -29.91 -17.08 23.29
C MET A 42 -30.50 -17.07 24.70
N SER A 43 -30.72 -15.89 25.30
CA SER A 43 -31.39 -15.79 26.60
C SER A 43 -32.90 -16.06 26.52
N LEU A 44 -33.48 -16.08 25.32
CA LEU A 44 -34.93 -16.10 25.10
C LEU A 44 -35.42 -17.21 24.15
N LEU A 45 -34.55 -17.72 23.26
CA LEU A 45 -34.90 -18.68 22.22
C LEU A 45 -34.61 -20.13 22.62
N SER A 46 -35.40 -21.04 22.06
CA SER A 46 -35.21 -22.48 22.18
C SER A 46 -33.89 -22.94 21.55
N GLU A 47 -33.24 -23.93 22.16
CA GLU A 47 -31.89 -24.42 21.83
C GLU A 47 -31.68 -24.69 20.33
N ARG A 48 -32.72 -25.17 19.64
CA ARG A 48 -32.69 -25.48 18.20
C ARG A 48 -32.51 -24.25 17.32
N LEU A 49 -33.11 -23.12 17.69
CA LEU A 49 -32.99 -21.86 16.94
C LEU A 49 -31.66 -21.17 17.23
N ALA A 50 -31.17 -21.28 18.47
CA ALA A 50 -29.85 -20.77 18.85
C ALA A 50 -28.71 -21.45 18.06
N ILE A 51 -28.79 -22.77 17.86
CA ILE A 51 -27.81 -23.53 17.05
C ILE A 51 -27.80 -23.03 15.59
N GLY A 52 -28.97 -22.81 15.00
CA GLY A 52 -29.09 -22.28 13.64
C GLY A 52 -28.51 -20.86 13.51
N ALA A 53 -28.80 -19.99 14.49
CA ALA A 53 -28.28 -18.63 14.52
C ALA A 53 -26.75 -18.57 14.68
N LEU A 54 -26.17 -19.43 15.53
CA LEU A 54 -24.72 -19.60 15.63
C LEU A 54 -24.10 -20.06 14.32
N ALA A 55 -24.70 -21.06 13.65
CA ALA A 55 -24.19 -21.56 12.39
C ALA A 55 -24.12 -20.45 11.32
N LEU A 56 -25.14 -19.60 11.25
CA LEU A 56 -25.15 -18.45 10.34
C LEU A 56 -24.04 -17.43 10.67
N LEU A 57 -23.80 -17.14 11.96
CA LEU A 57 -22.70 -16.28 12.38
C LEU A 57 -21.33 -16.84 12.01
N ILE A 58 -21.13 -18.15 12.21
CA ILE A 58 -19.87 -18.82 11.86
C ILE A 58 -19.62 -18.73 10.36
N VAL A 59 -20.63 -19.02 9.53
CA VAL A 59 -20.51 -18.93 8.06
C VAL A 59 -20.24 -17.49 7.62
N GLY A 60 -20.96 -16.51 8.19
CA GLY A 60 -20.74 -15.09 7.89
C GLY A 60 -19.32 -14.63 8.26
N SER A 61 -18.82 -15.06 9.42
CA SER A 61 -17.45 -14.79 9.88
C SER A 61 -16.39 -15.43 8.98
N PHE A 62 -16.64 -16.65 8.50
CA PHE A 62 -15.75 -17.33 7.56
C PHE A 62 -15.64 -16.57 6.23
N ILE A 63 -16.77 -16.14 5.66
CA ILE A 63 -16.81 -15.35 4.42
C ILE A 63 -16.08 -14.01 4.62
N PHE A 64 -16.32 -13.34 5.75
CA PHE A 64 -15.62 -12.10 6.10
C PHE A 64 -14.11 -12.29 6.15
N ASN A 65 -13.64 -13.33 6.86
CA ASN A 65 -12.23 -13.62 6.97
C ASN A 65 -11.60 -13.96 5.63
N LYS A 66 -12.28 -14.74 4.77
CA LYS A 66 -11.81 -15.05 3.42
C LYS A 66 -11.70 -13.79 2.57
N LYS A 67 -12.73 -12.94 2.56
CA LYS A 67 -12.73 -11.68 1.81
C LYS A 67 -11.65 -10.73 2.34
N ARG A 68 -11.48 -10.63 3.65
CA ARG A 68 -10.43 -9.84 4.31
C ARG A 68 -9.03 -10.32 3.92
N GLN A 69 -8.81 -11.63 3.89
CA GLN A 69 -7.53 -12.20 3.44
C GLN A 69 -7.28 -11.92 1.95
N GLN A 70 -8.30 -12.03 1.10
CA GLN A 70 -8.17 -11.68 -0.32
C GLN A 70 -7.82 -10.20 -0.51
N HIS A 71 -8.47 -9.29 0.23
CA HIS A 71 -8.12 -7.87 0.21
C HIS A 71 -6.70 -7.62 0.70
N LYS A 72 -6.28 -8.25 1.81
CA LYS A 72 -4.89 -8.17 2.29
C LYS A 72 -3.88 -8.65 1.26
N LYS A 73 -4.17 -9.74 0.54
CA LYS A 73 -3.32 -10.25 -0.54
C LYS A 73 -3.28 -9.31 -1.73
N ALA A 74 -4.43 -8.75 -2.13
CA ALA A 74 -4.51 -7.79 -3.23
C ALA A 74 -3.81 -6.45 -2.91
N MET A 75 -3.77 -6.07 -1.63
CA MET A 75 -3.05 -4.89 -1.15
C MET A 75 -1.58 -5.17 -0.82
N SER A 76 -1.17 -6.45 -0.78
CA SER A 76 0.23 -6.83 -0.55
C SER A 76 1.09 -6.29 -1.68
N GLY A 77 2.13 -5.53 -1.33
CA GLY A 77 3.01 -4.87 -2.29
C GLY A 77 2.38 -3.65 -2.99
N MET A 78 1.23 -3.13 -2.53
CA MET A 78 0.67 -1.88 -3.04
C MET A 78 1.03 -0.71 -2.10
N ILE A 79 1.89 0.18 -2.57
CA ILE A 79 2.41 1.31 -1.83
C ILE A 79 1.81 2.58 -2.42
N SER A 80 0.87 3.23 -1.75
CA SER A 80 0.20 4.43 -2.29
C SER A 80 0.44 5.70 -1.48
N SER A 81 0.93 5.60 -0.25
CA SER A 81 1.06 6.72 0.69
C SER A 81 2.28 6.58 1.57
N GLY A 82 2.78 7.69 2.10
CA GLY A 82 3.92 7.72 3.03
C GLY A 82 5.17 8.28 2.40
N ILE A 83 6.31 8.08 3.07
CA ILE A 83 7.60 8.60 2.65
C ILE A 83 8.43 7.48 2.07
N LEU A 84 8.74 7.58 0.79
CA LEU A 84 9.58 6.65 0.06
C LEU A 84 11.01 7.20 0.03
N TRP A 85 11.96 6.47 0.59
CA TRP A 85 13.38 6.75 0.45
C TRP A 85 13.95 5.80 -0.58
N VAL A 86 14.53 6.37 -1.63
CA VAL A 86 15.00 5.63 -2.80
C VAL A 86 16.51 5.78 -2.83
N ARG A 87 17.23 4.67 -2.69
CA ARG A 87 18.69 4.56 -2.90
C ARG A 87 18.94 3.64 -4.09
N ALA A 88 20.20 3.57 -4.55
CA ALA A 88 20.62 2.50 -5.45
C ALA A 88 20.37 1.15 -4.76
N ASP A 89 19.62 0.26 -5.42
CA ASP A 89 19.29 -1.12 -5.00
C ASP A 89 18.39 -1.29 -3.75
N GLU A 90 18.09 -0.20 -3.03
CA GLU A 90 17.26 -0.24 -1.81
C GLU A 90 16.14 0.81 -1.84
N LEU A 91 14.95 0.36 -1.46
CA LEU A 91 13.75 1.15 -1.36
C LEU A 91 13.21 1.06 0.08
N VAL A 92 13.26 2.15 0.83
CA VAL A 92 12.73 2.18 2.20
C VAL A 92 11.41 2.92 2.22
N HIS A 93 10.33 2.21 2.52
CA HIS A 93 9.00 2.79 2.68
C HIS A 93 8.73 3.08 4.16
N ASP A 94 8.60 4.37 4.52
CA ASP A 94 8.19 4.81 5.85
C ASP A 94 6.74 5.28 5.82
N ASN A 95 5.83 4.47 6.37
CA ASN A 95 4.42 4.83 6.51
C ASN A 95 4.05 4.95 7.99
N LEU A 96 3.86 6.19 8.46
CA LEU A 96 3.48 6.51 9.84
C LEU A 96 4.39 5.83 10.89
N GLY A 97 5.70 5.73 10.62
CA GLY A 97 6.68 5.15 11.53
C GLY A 97 6.93 3.65 11.33
N LYS A 98 6.21 2.99 10.43
CA LYS A 98 6.58 1.64 9.96
C LYS A 98 7.52 1.76 8.78
N ARG A 99 8.78 1.39 9.00
CA ARG A 99 9.82 1.34 7.97
C ARG A 99 9.92 -0.07 7.41
N GLU A 100 9.64 -0.20 6.12
CA GLU A 100 9.80 -1.44 5.37
C GLU A 100 10.97 -1.28 4.40
N HIS A 101 11.99 -2.13 4.56
CA HIS A 101 13.17 -2.16 3.70
C HIS A 101 12.92 -3.14 2.56
N ILE A 102 12.80 -2.63 1.35
CA ILE A 102 12.59 -3.39 0.13
C ILE A 102 13.91 -3.39 -0.63
N HIS A 103 14.58 -4.54 -0.66
CA HIS A 103 15.79 -4.74 -1.45
C HIS A 103 15.38 -5.18 -2.85
N LEU A 104 15.89 -4.51 -3.88
CA LEU A 104 15.76 -5.00 -5.25
C LEU A 104 16.88 -6.00 -5.52
N THR A 105 16.56 -7.03 -6.28
CA THR A 105 17.52 -7.98 -6.82
C THR A 105 17.85 -7.63 -8.26
N ASP A 106 19.03 -8.03 -8.77
CA ASP A 106 19.49 -7.70 -10.14
C ASP A 106 18.51 -8.17 -11.25
N ASP A 107 17.66 -9.15 -10.93
CA ASP A 107 16.63 -9.69 -11.82
C ASP A 107 15.32 -8.88 -11.82
N ASP A 108 15.17 -7.93 -10.89
CA ASP A 108 13.97 -7.11 -10.76
C ASP A 108 13.96 -5.99 -11.81
N LYS A 109 12.86 -5.89 -12.56
CA LYS A 109 12.65 -4.83 -13.55
C LYS A 109 11.70 -3.78 -13.03
N VAL A 110 12.07 -2.52 -13.25
CA VAL A 110 11.28 -1.36 -12.85
C VAL A 110 10.51 -0.80 -14.06
N VAL A 111 9.20 -1.01 -14.07
CA VAL A 111 8.30 -0.60 -15.16
C VAL A 111 7.51 0.63 -14.73
N LEU A 112 7.44 1.64 -15.60
CA LEU A 112 6.59 2.81 -15.40
C LEU A 112 5.19 2.50 -15.95
N ILE A 113 4.15 2.64 -15.13
CA ILE A 113 2.76 2.40 -15.54
C ILE A 113 1.95 3.66 -15.26
N GLY A 114 1.70 4.45 -16.31
CA GLY A 114 1.05 5.76 -16.20
C GLY A 114 1.84 6.69 -15.29
N ASP A 115 1.21 7.11 -14.19
CA ASP A 115 1.81 7.96 -13.14
C ASP A 115 2.37 7.14 -11.95
N GLY A 116 2.40 5.82 -12.08
CA GLY A 116 2.88 4.89 -11.06
C GLY A 116 4.10 4.09 -11.50
N LEU A 117 4.65 3.36 -10.55
CA LEU A 117 5.81 2.49 -10.71
C LEU A 117 5.43 1.06 -10.35
N GLN A 118 5.97 0.09 -11.09
CA GLN A 118 5.79 -1.32 -10.81
C GLN A 118 7.15 -2.00 -10.80
N ILE A 119 7.40 -2.81 -9.78
CA ILE A 119 8.59 -3.66 -9.68
C ILE A 119 8.09 -5.08 -9.98
N VAL A 120 8.64 -5.68 -11.03
CA VAL A 120 8.35 -7.05 -11.46
C VAL A 120 9.60 -7.91 -11.36
N ASP A 121 9.44 -9.17 -10.98
CA ASP A 121 10.53 -10.15 -10.97
C ASP A 121 10.87 -10.62 -12.40
N SER A 122 11.94 -11.39 -12.55
CA SER A 122 12.36 -12.14 -13.75
C SER A 122 11.22 -12.93 -14.41
N SER A 123 10.23 -13.38 -13.63
CA SER A 123 9.03 -14.11 -14.07
C SER A 123 7.85 -13.21 -14.47
N GLU A 124 8.08 -11.90 -14.60
CA GLU A 124 7.05 -10.85 -14.79
C GLU A 124 5.99 -10.80 -13.67
N ALA A 125 6.20 -11.51 -12.56
CA ALA A 125 5.34 -11.44 -11.40
C ALA A 125 5.50 -10.08 -10.70
N ARG A 126 4.38 -9.35 -10.54
CA ARG A 126 4.31 -8.08 -9.80
C ARG A 126 4.70 -8.29 -8.34
N LYS A 127 5.87 -7.78 -7.94
CA LYS A 127 6.32 -7.73 -6.54
C LYS A 127 5.76 -6.50 -5.84
N TYR A 128 5.90 -5.33 -6.45
CA TYR A 128 5.44 -4.07 -5.87
C TYR A 128 4.79 -3.16 -6.91
N HIS A 129 3.88 -2.33 -6.44
CA HIS A 129 3.27 -1.28 -7.24
C HIS A 129 3.11 -0.03 -6.39
N ILE A 130 3.84 0.99 -6.81
CA ILE A 130 3.99 2.26 -6.12
C ILE A 130 3.16 3.29 -6.87
N THR A 131 2.22 3.93 -6.19
CA THR A 131 1.34 4.97 -6.74
C THR A 131 1.28 6.16 -5.78
N GLY A 132 0.62 7.25 -6.18
CA GLY A 132 0.50 8.44 -5.33
C GLY A 132 1.68 9.41 -5.44
N PHE A 133 2.47 9.31 -6.52
CA PHE A 133 3.40 10.37 -6.90
C PHE A 133 2.64 11.66 -7.20
N GLU A 134 3.23 12.81 -6.90
CA GLU A 134 2.60 14.12 -7.17
C GLU A 134 2.61 14.44 -8.67
N SER A 135 3.57 13.87 -9.41
CA SER A 135 3.72 14.07 -10.85
C SER A 135 4.36 12.84 -11.50
N ALA A 136 4.03 12.57 -12.77
CA ALA A 136 4.69 11.58 -13.61
C ALA A 136 6.21 11.76 -13.68
N GLN A 137 6.71 12.99 -13.46
CA GLN A 137 8.14 13.27 -13.39
C GLN A 137 8.79 12.71 -12.12
N GLU A 138 8.09 12.70 -10.98
CA GLU A 138 8.60 12.06 -9.75
C GLU A 138 8.70 10.54 -9.93
N ALA A 139 7.74 9.92 -10.62
CA ALA A 139 7.79 8.50 -10.96
C ALA A 139 8.99 8.18 -11.88
N LYS A 140 9.26 9.02 -12.90
CA LYS A 140 10.42 8.85 -13.79
C LYS A 140 11.75 9.02 -13.06
N VAL A 141 11.84 10.01 -12.17
CA VAL A 141 13.04 10.25 -11.35
C VAL A 141 13.29 9.07 -10.41
N THR A 142 12.24 8.56 -9.76
CA THR A 142 12.33 7.36 -8.91
C THR A 142 12.84 6.16 -9.69
N LYS A 143 12.30 5.93 -10.90
CA LYS A 143 12.77 4.87 -11.80
C LYS A 143 14.27 4.98 -12.07
N ALA A 144 14.71 6.18 -12.48
CA ALA A 144 16.10 6.44 -12.81
C ALA A 144 17.05 6.13 -11.64
N ILE A 145 16.66 6.48 -10.40
CA ILE A 145 17.46 6.21 -9.20
C ILE A 145 17.54 4.72 -8.91
N LEU A 146 16.42 4.01 -9.04
CA LEU A 146 16.36 2.56 -8.82
C LEU A 146 17.17 1.78 -9.84
N GLU A 147 17.28 2.28 -11.08
CA GLU A 147 18.16 1.73 -12.12
C GLU A 147 19.63 2.19 -11.97
N GLY A 148 19.98 2.85 -10.86
CA GLY A 148 21.35 3.29 -10.58
C GLY A 148 21.79 4.51 -11.39
N GLN A 149 20.90 5.23 -12.07
CA GLN A 149 21.25 6.47 -12.75
C GLN A 149 21.50 7.57 -11.72
N ALA A 150 22.72 8.09 -11.70
CA ALA A 150 23.12 9.21 -10.86
C ALA A 150 22.22 10.42 -11.14
N LEU A 151 21.48 10.86 -10.12
CA LEU A 151 20.73 12.11 -10.17
C LEU A 151 21.74 13.25 -10.27
N THR A 152 21.89 13.81 -11.47
CA THR A 152 22.66 15.03 -11.65
C THR A 152 22.02 16.13 -10.80
N LYS A 153 22.61 16.43 -9.63
CA LYS A 153 22.29 17.63 -8.84
C LYS A 153 22.30 18.79 -9.82
N ARG A 154 21.13 19.30 -10.18
CA ARG A 154 21.02 20.55 -10.93
C ARG A 154 21.34 21.67 -9.93
N HIS A 155 22.62 21.83 -9.61
CA HIS A 155 23.14 23.06 -9.04
C HIS A 155 22.92 24.14 -10.09
N VAL A 156 21.75 24.78 -10.04
CA VAL A 156 21.56 26.04 -10.74
C VAL A 156 22.39 27.05 -9.96
N ASN A 157 23.66 27.18 -10.35
CA ASN A 157 24.53 28.26 -9.91
C ASN A 157 23.97 29.54 -10.53
N ILE A 158 23.04 30.19 -9.83
CA ILE A 158 22.56 31.53 -10.20
C ILE A 158 23.73 32.47 -9.89
N LYS A 159 24.59 32.71 -10.88
CA LYS A 159 25.47 33.89 -10.86
C LYS A 159 24.56 35.11 -10.97
N MET A 160 24.38 35.83 -9.86
CA MET A 160 23.91 37.21 -9.91
C MET A 160 25.00 38.01 -10.62
N SER A 161 24.73 38.43 -11.86
CA SER A 161 25.47 39.55 -12.45
C SER A 161 25.00 40.80 -11.70
N SER A 162 25.90 41.40 -10.93
CA SER A 162 25.71 42.75 -10.41
C SER A 162 25.85 43.73 -11.58
N ASP A 163 24.92 44.70 -11.63
CA ASP A 163 24.92 45.87 -12.53
C ASP A 163 26.27 46.61 -12.57
#